data_AF-A0A661IVC7-F1
#
_entry.id   AF-A0A661IVC7-F1
#
_cell.length_a   1.000
_cell.length_b   1.000
_cell.length_c   1.000
_cell.angle_alpha   90.00
_cell.angle_beta   90.00
_cell.angle_gamma   90.00
#
_symmetry.space_group_name_H-M   'P 1'
#
loop_
_entity.id
_entity.type
_entity.pdbx_description
1 polymer ?
#
loop_
_entity_poly.entity_id
_entity_poly.type
_entity_poly.pdbx_seq_one_letter_code
_entity_poly.pdbx_strand_id
1 'polypeptide(L)'
;MSLKVVEVQDKRDLERFLDLPFSLYKNDPLWVPPLRSHIASFFTATHPFSNHAEIRGFRALKDGRPVGRAAAIVDRNFIAYHRSPTGYFGFFESVNDLEVVQALFEAVEGELRRAGMTRVIGPMNPSTNYECGMLIEGFSTPPFMMMPHNPPY
;
A
#
# COMPACT_ATOMS: atom_id res chain seq x y z
N MET A 1 24.15 -3.16 -6.56
CA MET A 1 22.83 -3.76 -6.26
C MET A 1 21.83 -3.13 -7.21
N SER A 2 20.96 -3.91 -7.83
CA SER A 2 19.97 -3.36 -8.78
C SER A 2 18.61 -3.27 -8.09
N LEU A 3 18.19 -2.05 -7.77
CA LEU A 3 16.83 -1.77 -7.31
C LEU A 3 15.94 -1.43 -8.52
N LYS A 4 14.75 -2.05 -8.58
CA LYS A 4 13.75 -1.76 -9.62
C LYS A 4 12.36 -1.72 -9.00
N VAL A 5 11.57 -0.72 -9.37
CA VAL A 5 10.13 -0.70 -9.06
C VAL A 5 9.34 -1.18 -10.26
N VAL A 6 8.38 -2.08 -10.03
CA VAL A 6 7.48 -2.63 -11.06
C VAL A 6 6.03 -2.48 -10.63
N GLU A 7 5.16 -2.13 -11.58
CA GLU A 7 3.70 -2.11 -11.38
C GLU A 7 3.17 -3.54 -11.23
N VAL A 8 2.07 -3.69 -10.49
CA VAL A 8 1.26 -4.91 -10.44
C VAL A 8 0.33 -4.92 -11.66
N GLN A 9 0.63 -5.76 -12.65
CA GLN A 9 -0.09 -5.77 -13.92
C GLN A 9 -1.01 -6.98 -14.11
N ASP A 10 -0.75 -8.07 -13.39
CA ASP A 10 -1.50 -9.31 -13.54
C ASP A 10 -1.73 -10.01 -12.20
N LYS A 11 -2.48 -11.12 -12.24
CA LYS A 11 -2.81 -11.92 -11.05
C LYS A 11 -1.55 -12.44 -10.34
N ARG A 12 -0.53 -12.89 -11.09
CA ARG A 12 0.71 -13.40 -10.50
C ARG A 12 1.45 -12.30 -9.77
N ASP A 13 1.38 -11.09 -10.31
CA ASP A 13 1.99 -9.95 -9.69
C ASP A 13 1.28 -9.50 -8.43
N LEU A 14 -0.04 -9.56 -8.44
CA LEU A 14 -0.87 -9.32 -7.27
C LEU A 14 -0.59 -10.33 -6.17
N GLU A 15 -0.47 -11.63 -6.47
CA GLU A 15 -0.11 -12.63 -5.46
C GLU A 15 1.19 -12.27 -4.74
N ARG A 16 2.24 -11.92 -5.49
CA ARG A 16 3.53 -11.51 -4.90
C ARG A 16 3.44 -10.19 -4.13
N PHE A 17 2.56 -9.27 -4.55
CA PHE A 17 2.28 -8.05 -3.79
C PHE A 17 1.63 -8.39 -2.44
N LEU A 18 0.70 -9.34 -2.42
CA LEU A 18 0.02 -9.81 -1.22
C LEU A 18 0.91 -10.67 -0.31
N ASP A 19 1.88 -11.39 -0.86
CA ASP A 19 2.82 -12.25 -0.13
C ASP A 19 3.85 -11.49 0.72
N LEU A 20 4.21 -10.26 0.32
CA LEU A 20 5.33 -9.55 0.91
C LEU A 20 5.21 -9.35 2.45
N PRO A 21 4.08 -8.89 3.02
CA PRO A 21 3.91 -8.81 4.48
C PRO A 21 4.16 -10.14 5.18
N PHE A 22 3.64 -11.25 4.63
CA PHE A 22 3.84 -12.56 5.24
C PHE A 22 5.33 -12.92 5.35
N SER A 23 6.16 -12.40 4.43
CA SER A 23 7.60 -12.59 4.48
C SER A 23 8.30 -11.64 5.46
N LEU A 24 7.87 -10.38 5.53
CA LEU A 24 8.46 -9.35 6.39
C LEU A 24 8.13 -9.58 7.88
N TYR A 25 6.90 -9.99 8.17
CA TYR A 25 6.38 -10.12 9.54
C TYR A 25 6.42 -11.57 10.05
N LYS A 26 7.06 -12.50 9.32
CA LYS A 26 7.08 -13.94 9.65
C LYS A 26 7.54 -14.28 11.08
N ASN A 27 8.31 -13.40 11.70
CA ASN A 27 8.87 -13.58 13.04
C ASN A 27 8.24 -12.63 14.08
N ASP A 28 7.22 -11.86 13.70
CA ASP A 28 6.50 -10.97 14.61
C ASP A 28 5.29 -11.71 15.20
N PRO A 29 5.33 -12.07 16.50
CA PRO A 29 4.24 -12.82 17.13
C PRO A 29 2.98 -11.97 17.37
N LEU A 30 3.08 -10.64 17.25
CA LEU A 30 1.97 -9.70 17.46
C LEU A 30 1.25 -9.36 16.16
N TRP A 31 1.85 -9.68 15.01
CA TRP A 31 1.24 -9.42 13.72
C TRP A 31 0.07 -10.35 13.46
N VAL A 32 -1.11 -9.75 13.21
CA VAL A 32 -2.31 -10.46 12.79
C VAL A 32 -2.46 -10.27 11.29
N PRO A 33 -2.27 -11.32 10.46
CA PRO A 33 -2.31 -11.16 9.01
C PRO A 33 -3.73 -10.85 8.51
N PRO A 34 -3.91 -9.89 7.59
CA PRO A 34 -5.20 -9.66 6.97
C PRO A 34 -5.60 -10.83 6.06
N LEU A 35 -6.89 -11.01 5.84
CA LEU A 35 -7.38 -11.97 4.86
C LEU A 35 -6.92 -11.56 3.46
N ARG A 36 -6.08 -12.39 2.82
CA ARG A 36 -5.54 -12.12 1.48
C ARG A 36 -6.62 -11.83 0.46
N SER A 37 -7.73 -12.57 0.50
CA SER A 37 -8.86 -12.39 -0.40
C SER A 37 -9.53 -11.03 -0.24
N HIS A 38 -9.58 -10.51 0.99
CA HIS A 38 -10.12 -9.17 1.26
C HIS A 38 -9.23 -8.10 0.62
N ILE A 39 -7.91 -8.16 0.87
CA ILE A 39 -6.97 -7.20 0.29
C ILE A 39 -6.95 -7.30 -1.24
N ALA A 40 -6.93 -8.52 -1.80
CA ALA A 40 -6.97 -8.77 -3.23
C ALA A 40 -8.21 -8.15 -3.90
N SER A 41 -9.36 -8.16 -3.21
CA SER A 41 -10.61 -7.66 -3.78
C SER A 41 -10.56 -6.17 -4.13
N PHE A 42 -9.75 -5.36 -3.44
CA PHE A 42 -9.58 -3.94 -3.77
C PHE A 42 -8.85 -3.71 -5.11
N PHE A 43 -8.09 -4.70 -5.57
CA PHE A 43 -7.35 -4.65 -6.85
C PHE A 43 -8.15 -5.28 -7.99
N THR A 44 -9.41 -5.63 -7.77
CA THR A 44 -10.30 -6.22 -8.79
C THR A 44 -11.57 -5.38 -8.94
N ALA A 45 -12.21 -5.48 -10.10
CA ALA A 45 -13.48 -4.80 -10.37
C ALA A 45 -14.68 -5.35 -9.57
N THR A 46 -14.47 -6.34 -8.70
CA THR A 46 -15.54 -6.98 -7.92
C THR A 46 -15.87 -6.23 -6.63
N HIS A 47 -14.93 -5.45 -6.10
CA HIS A 47 -15.15 -4.70 -4.87
C HIS A 47 -15.79 -3.33 -5.19
N PRO A 48 -16.91 -2.92 -4.55
CA PRO A 48 -17.63 -1.68 -4.90
C PRO A 48 -16.78 -0.40 -4.92
N PHE A 49 -15.67 -0.36 -4.17
CA PHE A 49 -14.69 0.73 -4.21
C PHE A 49 -14.17 1.01 -5.63
N SER A 50 -14.05 -0.01 -6.49
CA SER A 50 -13.62 0.15 -7.89
C SER A 50 -14.60 0.95 -8.74
N ASN A 51 -15.84 1.17 -8.28
CA ASN A 51 -16.83 1.97 -9.01
C ASN A 51 -16.49 3.46 -9.04
N HIS A 52 -15.65 3.91 -8.10
CA HIS A 52 -15.30 5.33 -7.95
C HIS A 52 -13.82 5.57 -7.66
N ALA A 53 -13.03 4.51 -7.47
CA ALA A 53 -11.63 4.62 -7.15
C ALA A 53 -10.77 3.70 -8.01
N GLU A 54 -9.56 4.17 -8.30
CA GLU A 54 -8.53 3.45 -9.04
C GLU A 54 -7.36 3.17 -8.09
N ILE A 55 -6.88 1.92 -8.06
CA ILE A 55 -5.73 1.51 -7.25
C ILE A 55 -4.65 0.94 -8.18
N ARG A 56 -3.43 1.45 -8.05
CA ARG A 56 -2.24 1.01 -8.77
C ARG A 56 -1.20 0.52 -7.79
N GLY A 57 -0.96 -0.79 -7.77
CA GLY A 57 0.04 -1.40 -6.90
C GLY A 57 1.44 -1.37 -7.52
N PHE A 58 2.46 -1.24 -6.68
CA PHE A 58 3.87 -1.26 -7.03
C PHE A 58 4.64 -2.18 -6.10
N ARG A 59 5.69 -2.83 -6.62
CA ARG A 59 6.64 -3.62 -5.84
C ARG A 59 8.06 -3.16 -6.14
N ALA A 60 8.84 -3.00 -5.09
CA ALA A 60 10.28 -2.82 -5.18
C ALA A 60 10.98 -4.18 -5.18
N LEU A 61 11.87 -4.38 -6.15
CA LEU A 61 12.68 -5.57 -6.32
C LEU A 61 14.16 -5.19 -6.16
N LYS A 62 14.86 -5.76 -5.18
CA LYS A 62 16.31 -5.62 -5.02
C LYS A 62 16.97 -6.94 -5.40
N ASP A 63 17.78 -6.91 -6.45
CA ASP A 63 18.41 -8.11 -7.03
C ASP A 63 17.37 -9.22 -7.34
N GLY A 64 16.22 -8.80 -7.88
CA GLY A 64 15.11 -9.68 -8.26
C GLY A 64 14.20 -10.15 -7.11
N ARG A 65 14.52 -9.80 -5.85
CA ARG A 65 13.73 -10.18 -4.67
C ARG A 65 12.78 -9.06 -4.25
N PRO A 66 11.49 -9.35 -3.96
CA PRO A 66 10.58 -8.38 -3.38
C PRO A 66 11.09 -7.86 -2.03
N VAL A 67 11.25 -6.55 -1.92
CA VAL A 67 11.75 -5.87 -0.70
C VAL A 67 10.84 -4.72 -0.25
N GLY A 68 9.81 -4.40 -1.01
CA GLY A 68 8.85 -3.37 -0.65
C GLY A 68 7.65 -3.36 -1.58
N ARG A 69 6.56 -2.74 -1.13
CA ARG A 69 5.34 -2.54 -1.91
C ARG A 69 4.66 -1.25 -1.48
N ALA A 70 3.89 -0.66 -2.38
CA ALA A 70 3.01 0.47 -2.09
C ALA A 70 1.93 0.56 -3.17
N ALA A 71 0.87 1.32 -2.94
CA ALA A 71 -0.13 1.61 -3.95
C ALA A 71 -0.44 3.10 -4.03
N ALA A 72 -0.66 3.58 -5.26
CA ALA A 72 -1.28 4.85 -5.55
C ALA A 72 -2.80 4.65 -5.66
N ILE A 73 -3.58 5.49 -5.00
CA ILE A 73 -5.03 5.38 -4.93
C ILE A 73 -5.65 6.72 -5.31
N VAL A 74 -6.59 6.71 -6.24
CA VAL A 74 -7.34 7.89 -6.66
C VAL A 74 -8.81 7.64 -6.41
N ASP A 75 -9.37 8.26 -5.38
CA ASP A 75 -10.79 8.17 -5.05
C ASP A 75 -11.54 9.41 -5.57
N ARG A 76 -12.34 9.22 -6.63
CA ARG A 76 -13.09 10.30 -7.27
C ARG A 76 -14.18 10.87 -6.36
N ASN A 77 -14.75 10.06 -5.46
CA ASN A 77 -15.75 10.54 -4.49
C ASN A 77 -15.10 11.47 -3.46
N PHE A 78 -13.92 11.10 -2.95
CA PHE A 78 -13.17 11.97 -2.05
C PHE A 78 -12.84 13.31 -2.70
N ILE A 79 -12.31 13.27 -3.93
CA ILE A 79 -11.95 14.47 -4.70
C ILE A 79 -13.17 15.36 -4.92
N ALA A 80 -14.32 14.78 -5.30
CA ALA A 80 -15.55 15.52 -5.55
C ALA A 80 -16.09 16.18 -4.28
N TYR A 81 -16.09 15.45 -3.16
CA TYR A 81 -16.59 15.96 -1.88
C TYR A 81 -15.70 17.07 -1.30
N HIS A 82 -14.38 16.84 -1.26
CA HIS A 82 -13.43 17.80 -0.68
C HIS A 82 -12.97 18.90 -1.66
N ARG A 83 -13.35 18.79 -2.94
CA ARG A 83 -12.93 19.71 -4.02
C ARG A 83 -11.41 19.90 -4.06
N SER A 84 -10.68 18.80 -3.87
CA SER A 84 -9.23 18.78 -3.76
C SER A 84 -8.66 17.66 -4.61
N PRO A 85 -7.73 17.92 -5.55
CA PRO A 85 -7.05 16.90 -6.34
C PRO A 85 -6.02 16.15 -5.48
N THR A 86 -6.53 15.34 -4.55
CA THR A 86 -5.75 14.56 -3.60
C THR A 86 -5.80 13.08 -3.96
N GLY A 87 -4.62 12.46 -4.05
CA GLY A 87 -4.46 11.01 -4.08
C GLY A 87 -4.04 10.45 -2.73
N TYR A 88 -4.18 9.14 -2.55
CA TYR A 88 -3.62 8.44 -1.41
C TYR A 88 -2.45 7.55 -1.79
N PHE A 89 -1.52 7.40 -0.84
CA PHE A 89 -0.64 6.24 -0.81
C PHE A 89 -1.15 5.23 0.21
N GLY A 90 -0.96 3.95 -0.07
CA GLY A 90 -1.49 2.86 0.75
C GLY A 90 -0.74 1.55 0.56
N PHE A 91 -1.14 0.55 1.33
CA PHE A 91 -0.62 -0.82 1.34
C PHE A 91 0.91 -0.88 1.45
N PHE A 92 1.50 0.15 2.07
CA PHE A 92 2.93 0.34 2.11
C PHE A 92 3.60 -0.66 3.04
N GLU A 93 4.64 -1.32 2.53
CA GLU A 93 5.54 -2.18 3.29
C GLU A 93 6.94 -2.06 2.70
N SER A 94 7.97 -2.15 3.54
CA SER A 94 9.35 -2.14 3.06
C SER A 94 10.25 -2.96 3.99
N VAL A 95 11.40 -3.38 3.51
CA VAL A 95 12.56 -3.61 4.39
C VAL A 95 13.05 -2.26 4.93
N ASN A 96 13.80 -2.27 6.03
CA ASN A 96 14.40 -1.06 6.59
C ASN A 96 15.56 -0.56 5.72
N ASP A 97 15.22 0.08 4.60
CA ASP A 97 16.14 0.58 3.57
C ASP A 97 15.53 1.82 2.92
N LEU A 98 16.15 2.98 3.14
CA LEU A 98 15.69 4.27 2.63
C LEU A 98 15.60 4.31 1.11
N GLU A 99 16.51 3.63 0.40
CA GLU A 99 16.54 3.59 -1.06
C GLU A 99 15.26 2.92 -1.61
N VAL A 100 14.79 1.87 -0.94
CA VAL A 100 13.56 1.16 -1.28
C VAL A 100 12.34 2.05 -1.05
N VAL A 101 12.30 2.76 0.07
CA VAL A 101 11.20 3.69 0.40
C VAL A 101 11.13 4.80 -0.63
N GLN A 102 12.24 5.48 -0.92
CA GLN A 102 12.30 6.57 -1.89
C GLN A 102 11.80 6.12 -3.27
N ALA A 103 12.30 4.98 -3.77
CA ALA A 103 11.89 4.47 -5.08
C ALA A 103 10.38 4.13 -5.16
N LEU A 104 9.80 3.57 -4.08
CA LEU A 104 8.36 3.29 -4.03
C LEU A 104 7.53 4.57 -4.04
N PHE A 105 7.91 5.57 -3.24
CA PHE A 105 7.20 6.84 -3.19
C PHE A 105 7.32 7.61 -4.50
N GLU A 106 8.47 7.59 -5.18
CA GLU A 106 8.62 8.16 -6.52
C GLU A 106 7.64 7.53 -7.53
N ALA A 107 7.46 6.20 -7.49
CA ALA A 107 6.52 5.50 -8.36
C ALA A 107 5.05 5.87 -8.04
N VAL A 108 4.69 5.90 -6.76
CA VAL A 108 3.35 6.28 -6.30
C VAL A 108 3.04 7.73 -6.67
N GLU A 109 3.91 8.66 -6.35
CA GLU A 109 3.74 10.07 -6.69
C GLU A 109 3.72 10.30 -8.19
N GLY A 110 4.54 9.57 -8.95
CA GLY A 110 4.53 9.59 -10.40
C GLY A 110 3.17 9.21 -10.98
N GLU A 111 2.54 8.16 -10.44
CA GLU A 111 1.21 7.73 -10.85
C GLU A 111 0.12 8.74 -10.45
N LEU A 112 0.15 9.22 -9.21
CA LEU A 112 -0.81 10.22 -8.74
C LEU A 112 -0.71 11.52 -9.54
N ARG A 113 0.52 11.96 -9.88
CA ARG A 113 0.75 13.15 -10.72
C ARG A 113 0.22 12.95 -12.13
N ARG A 114 0.42 11.78 -12.74
CA ARG A 114 -0.18 11.44 -14.05
C ARG A 114 -1.71 11.46 -14.02
N ALA A 115 -2.31 11.07 -12.90
CA ALA A 115 -3.75 11.13 -12.68
C ALA A 115 -4.28 12.53 -12.31
N GLY A 116 -3.41 13.55 -12.30
CA GLY A 116 -3.76 14.96 -12.05
C GLY A 116 -3.85 15.34 -10.56
N MET A 117 -3.33 14.52 -9.66
CA MET A 117 -3.32 14.84 -8.23
C MET A 117 -2.16 15.79 -7.90
N THR A 118 -2.43 16.79 -7.06
CA THR A 118 -1.42 17.77 -6.59
C THR A 118 -1.12 17.62 -5.11
N ARG A 119 -1.83 16.73 -4.41
CA ARG A 119 -1.63 16.43 -3.00
C ARG A 119 -1.66 14.92 -2.78
N VAL A 120 -0.86 14.45 -1.83
CA VAL A 120 -0.85 13.06 -1.39
C VAL A 120 -1.12 13.00 0.11
N ILE A 121 -1.96 12.08 0.55
CA ILE A 121 -2.19 11.75 1.97
C ILE A 121 -1.98 10.25 2.16
N GLY A 122 -1.52 9.83 3.33
CA GLY A 122 -1.51 8.41 3.68
C GLY A 122 -0.66 8.11 4.91
N PRO A 123 -0.51 6.82 5.21
CA PRO A 123 -1.05 5.68 4.45
C PRO A 123 -2.57 5.47 4.66
N MET A 124 -3.26 5.01 3.62
CA MET A 124 -4.70 4.65 3.60
C MET A 124 -4.89 3.32 2.85
N ASN A 125 -5.61 2.34 3.41
CA ASN A 125 -5.76 1.00 2.83
C ASN A 125 -7.23 0.60 2.56
N PRO A 126 -7.90 1.09 1.50
CA PRO A 126 -7.48 2.18 0.60
C PRO A 126 -8.06 3.55 0.95
N SER A 127 -8.93 3.67 1.96
CA SER A 127 -9.59 4.95 2.30
C SER A 127 -9.83 5.08 3.80
N THR A 128 -10.34 6.23 4.23
CA THR A 128 -10.67 6.54 5.64
C THR A 128 -11.73 5.64 6.25
N ASN A 129 -12.45 4.85 5.43
CA ASN A 129 -13.44 3.87 5.89
C ASN A 129 -12.80 2.50 6.22
N TYR A 130 -11.49 2.35 5.99
CA TYR A 130 -10.71 1.14 6.23
C TYR A 130 -9.54 1.46 7.17
N GLU A 131 -8.41 0.78 7.03
CA GLU A 131 -7.23 1.01 7.86
C GLU A 131 -6.49 2.28 7.43
N CYS A 132 -6.11 3.08 8.44
CA CYS A 132 -5.42 4.36 8.26
C CYS A 132 -4.21 4.46 9.18
N GLY A 133 -3.17 5.15 8.71
CA GLY A 133 -1.99 5.44 9.52
C GLY A 133 -1.01 4.28 9.63
N MET A 134 -0.06 4.42 10.54
CA MET A 134 1.03 3.48 10.76
C MET A 134 1.33 3.41 12.27
N LEU A 135 1.71 2.22 12.74
CA LEU A 135 2.19 2.06 14.11
C LEU A 135 3.55 2.77 14.28
N ILE A 136 3.60 3.78 15.14
CA ILE A 136 4.84 4.52 15.48
C ILE A 136 5.31 4.28 16.90
N GLU A 137 4.41 3.83 17.79
CA GLU A 137 4.67 3.54 19.21
C GLU A 137 3.75 2.40 19.66
N GLY A 138 4.13 1.65 20.71
CA GLY A 138 3.31 0.57 21.25
C GLY A 138 3.53 -0.81 20.61
N PHE A 139 4.71 -1.06 20.04
CA PHE A 139 5.09 -2.34 19.40
C PHE A 139 5.03 -3.59 20.29
N SER A 140 4.70 -3.45 21.58
CA SER A 140 4.60 -4.55 22.54
C SER A 140 3.18 -5.12 22.70
N THR A 141 2.18 -4.57 22.01
CA THR A 141 0.79 -5.04 22.07
C THR A 141 0.28 -5.48 20.70
N PRO A 142 -0.65 -6.46 20.63
CA PRO A 142 -1.35 -6.78 19.40
C PRO A 142 -2.14 -5.58 18.85
N PRO A 143 -2.44 -5.55 17.54
CA PRO A 143 -3.30 -4.52 16.97
C PRO A 143 -4.72 -4.58 17.53
N PHE A 144 -5.35 -3.41 17.62
CA PHE A 144 -6.79 -3.30 17.86
C PHE A 144 -7.56 -3.41 16.54
N MET A 145 -8.87 -3.65 16.63
CA MET A 145 -9.72 -3.75 15.45
C MET A 145 -9.57 -2.52 14.55
N MET A 146 -9.32 -2.76 13.26
CA MET A 146 -9.09 -1.73 12.23
C MET A 146 -7.87 -0.83 12.43
N MET A 147 -6.94 -1.20 13.34
CA MET A 147 -5.66 -0.52 13.49
C MET A 147 -4.55 -1.30 12.79
N PRO A 148 -3.69 -0.63 12.00
CA PRO A 148 -2.56 -1.30 11.37
C PRO A 148 -1.50 -1.72 12.41
N HIS A 149 -0.75 -2.78 12.10
CA HIS A 149 0.43 -3.22 12.83
C HIS A 149 1.61 -3.22 11.88
N ASN A 150 2.67 -2.46 12.19
CA ASN A 150 3.85 -2.30 11.35
C ASN A 150 5.11 -2.63 12.16
N PRO A 151 6.21 -3.11 11.52
CA PRO A 151 7.48 -3.27 12.18
C PRO A 151 8.06 -1.88 12.52
N PRO A 152 8.96 -1.80 13.51
CA PRO A 152 9.77 -0.61 13.69
C PRO A 152 10.74 -0.49 12.50
N TYR A 153 10.40 0.40 11.56
CA TYR A 153 11.29 0.83 10.48
C TYR A 153 12.34 1.80 11.03
#